data_AF-A0A386UT31-F1
#
_entry.id   AF-A0A386UT31-F1
#
_cell.length_a   1.000
_cell.length_b   1.000
_cell.length_c   1.000
_cell.angle_alpha   90.00
_cell.angle_beta   90.00
_cell.angle_gamma   90.00
#
_symmetry.space_group_name_H-M   'P 1'
#
loop_
_entity.id
_entity.type
_entity.pdbx_description
1 polymer ?
#
loop_
_entity_poly.entity_id
_entity_poly.type
_entity_poly.pdbx_seq_one_letter_code
_entity_poly.pdbx_strand_id
1 'polypeptide(L)'
;MLAEDNFAVDFSCTTCGTIINALTGPSHCPQCQAAAPDHGFPTAEAVKIAEQNDRFRAGLLKGNASDLRGQVVVTSAVNGMGRDFLTSALMAVAGDSTFTPDNDPYGDHGFGTVTVLTVRLFWKIDLYDEQLVYGSPAPANPAVTRRVLTIMFPSDY
;
A
#
# COMPACT_ATOMS: atom_id res chain seq x y z
N MET A 1 -28.73 21.23 -4.39
CA MET A 1 -28.94 19.78 -4.46
C MET A 1 -28.13 19.31 -5.66
N LEU A 2 -26.83 19.09 -5.44
CA LEU A 2 -25.95 18.57 -6.49
C LEU A 2 -26.30 17.10 -6.62
N ALA A 3 -26.58 16.65 -7.84
CA ALA A 3 -26.75 15.24 -8.13
C ALA A 3 -25.47 14.52 -7.69
N GLU A 4 -25.62 13.47 -6.87
CA GLU A 4 -24.52 12.55 -6.60
C GLU A 4 -24.25 11.84 -7.93
N ASP A 5 -23.25 12.32 -8.67
CA ASP A 5 -22.76 11.62 -9.85
C ASP A 5 -22.22 10.27 -9.36
N ASN A 6 -23.04 9.23 -9.53
CA ASN A 6 -22.71 7.88 -9.13
C ASN A 6 -21.76 7.28 -10.17
N PHE A 7 -20.49 7.65 -10.11
CA PHE A 7 -19.46 7.14 -10.99
C PHE A 7 -19.16 5.68 -10.67
N ALA A 8 -19.36 4.80 -11.65
CA ALA A 8 -18.96 3.40 -11.54
C ALA A 8 -17.44 3.29 -11.33
N VAL A 9 -17.03 2.39 -10.45
CA VAL A 9 -15.64 2.09 -10.10
C VAL A 9 -15.24 0.78 -10.78
N ASP A 10 -13.99 0.72 -11.24
CA ASP A 10 -13.39 -0.50 -11.77
C ASP A 10 -12.81 -1.32 -10.62
N PHE A 11 -13.39 -2.50 -10.36
CA PHE A 11 -12.87 -3.50 -9.42
C PHE A 11 -12.07 -4.56 -10.16
N SER A 12 -11.14 -5.22 -9.48
CA SER A 12 -10.32 -6.30 -10.05
C SER A 12 -10.55 -7.61 -9.32
N CYS A 13 -10.93 -8.66 -10.05
CA CYS A 13 -11.05 -9.99 -9.46
C CYS A 13 -9.66 -10.52 -9.06
N THR A 14 -9.48 -10.82 -7.77
CA THR A 14 -8.23 -11.36 -7.21
C THR A 14 -7.88 -12.77 -7.71
N THR A 15 -8.83 -13.48 -8.33
CA THR A 15 -8.62 -14.83 -8.86
C THR A 15 -8.28 -14.86 -10.35
N CYS A 16 -9.02 -14.12 -11.19
CA CYS A 16 -8.87 -14.18 -12.65
C CYS A 16 -8.43 -12.86 -13.29
N GLY A 17 -8.32 -11.78 -12.53
CA GLY A 17 -7.88 -10.46 -13.02
C GLY A 17 -8.91 -9.70 -13.85
N THR A 18 -10.12 -10.22 -14.04
CA THR A 18 -11.19 -9.50 -14.75
C THR A 18 -11.50 -8.18 -14.08
N ILE A 19 -11.54 -7.11 -14.88
CA ILE A 19 -12.02 -5.80 -14.45
C ILE A 19 -13.55 -5.79 -14.47
N ILE A 20 -14.15 -5.38 -13.36
CA ILE A 20 -15.59 -5.35 -13.13
C ILE A 20 -15.98 -3.90 -12.88
N ASN A 21 -16.65 -3.28 -13.85
CA ASN A 21 -17.20 -1.94 -13.69
C ASN A 21 -18.51 -2.02 -12.91
N ALA A 22 -18.57 -1.44 -11.71
CA ALA A 22 -19.74 -1.52 -10.84
C ALA A 22 -19.88 -0.28 -9.93
N LEU A 23 -21.10 0.02 -9.52
CA LEU A 23 -21.39 1.12 -8.58
C LEU A 23 -21.03 0.75 -7.12
N THR A 24 -21.03 -0.55 -6.81
CA THR A 24 -20.70 -1.09 -5.49
C THR A 24 -19.85 -2.35 -5.66
N GLY A 25 -19.07 -2.70 -4.63
CA GLY A 25 -18.19 -3.87 -4.66
C GLY A 25 -18.96 -5.16 -4.98
N PRO A 26 -18.66 -5.85 -6.11
CA PRO A 26 -19.39 -7.05 -6.49
C PRO A 26 -19.05 -8.20 -5.54
N SER A 27 -20.04 -9.00 -5.14
CA SER A 27 -19.83 -10.14 -4.23
C SER A 27 -19.22 -11.36 -4.93
N HIS A 28 -19.36 -11.45 -6.25
CA HIS A 28 -18.79 -12.52 -7.08
C HIS A 28 -18.28 -11.95 -8.40
N CYS A 29 -17.22 -12.55 -8.93
CA CYS A 29 -16.71 -12.20 -10.24
C CYS A 29 -17.68 -12.69 -11.33
N PRO A 30 -18.14 -11.82 -12.26
CA PRO A 30 -19.06 -12.22 -13.32
C PRO A 30 -18.42 -13.21 -14.32
N GLN A 31 -17.09 -13.25 -14.40
CA GLN A 31 -16.37 -14.11 -15.33
C GLN A 31 -16.03 -15.48 -14.74
N CYS A 32 -15.39 -15.53 -13.58
CA CYS A 32 -14.92 -16.80 -12.99
C CYS A 32 -15.78 -17.29 -11.80
N GLN A 33 -16.78 -16.52 -11.37
CA GLN A 33 -17.66 -16.83 -10.24
C GLN A 33 -16.96 -16.96 -8.88
N ALA A 34 -15.69 -16.57 -8.77
CA ALA A 34 -15.00 -16.48 -7.49
C ALA A 34 -15.75 -15.50 -6.58
N ALA A 35 -15.96 -15.89 -5.32
CA ALA A 35 -16.49 -14.99 -4.30
C ALA A 35 -15.46 -13.90 -3.99
N ALA A 36 -15.94 -12.71 -3.65
CA ALA A 36 -15.09 -11.63 -3.18
C ALA A 36 -14.45 -12.02 -1.83
N PRO A 37 -13.19 -11.60 -1.58
CA PRO A 37 -12.58 -11.68 -0.25
C PRO A 37 -13.41 -10.93 0.81
N ASP A 38 -13.08 -11.12 2.08
CA ASP A 38 -13.78 -10.48 3.21
C ASP A 38 -13.84 -8.93 3.09
N HIS A 39 -12.82 -8.31 2.50
CA HIS A 39 -12.73 -6.88 2.24
C HIS A 39 -13.25 -6.45 0.85
N GLY A 40 -13.89 -7.37 0.13
CA GLY A 40 -14.33 -7.15 -1.25
C GLY A 40 -13.20 -7.30 -2.27
N PHE A 41 -13.53 -7.17 -3.55
CA PHE A 41 -12.50 -7.04 -4.58
C PHE A 41 -11.84 -5.66 -4.48
N PRO A 42 -10.51 -5.56 -4.59
CA PRO A 42 -9.82 -4.27 -4.65
C PRO A 42 -10.20 -3.52 -5.92
N THR A 43 -10.08 -2.19 -5.90
CA THR A 43 -10.22 -1.41 -7.13
C THR A 43 -9.02 -1.69 -8.05
N ALA A 44 -9.19 -1.51 -9.36
CA ALA A 44 -8.10 -1.59 -10.32
C ALA A 44 -6.98 -0.57 -9.99
N GLU A 45 -7.35 0.59 -9.43
CA GLU A 45 -6.40 1.57 -8.93
C GLU A 45 -5.62 1.05 -7.72
N ALA A 46 -6.30 0.46 -6.73
CA ALA A 46 -5.66 -0.14 -5.54
C ALA A 46 -4.67 -1.24 -5.94
N VAL A 47 -5.04 -2.13 -6.87
CA VAL A 47 -4.12 -3.16 -7.40
C VAL A 47 -2.86 -2.55 -8.01
N LYS A 48 -3.01 -1.45 -8.76
CA LYS A 48 -1.86 -0.74 -9.35
C LYS A 48 -1.01 -0.05 -8.28
N ILE A 49 -1.64 0.52 -7.25
CA ILE A 49 -0.94 1.13 -6.11
C ILE A 49 -0.18 0.05 -5.32
N ALA A 50 -0.79 -1.10 -5.08
CA ALA A 50 -0.17 -2.25 -4.42
C ALA A 50 1.10 -2.71 -5.12
N GLU A 51 1.05 -2.92 -6.44
CA GLU A 51 2.24 -3.28 -7.23
C GLU A 51 3.36 -2.23 -7.08
N GLN A 52 3.00 -0.94 -7.11
CA GLN A 52 3.97 0.14 -6.96
C GLN A 52 4.53 0.23 -5.54
N ASN A 53 3.71 0.02 -4.52
CA ASN A 53 4.11 0.02 -3.11
C ASN A 53 5.03 -1.17 -2.81
N ASP A 54 4.71 -2.35 -3.31
CA ASP A 54 5.55 -3.55 -3.22
C ASP A 54 6.92 -3.32 -3.89
N ARG A 55 6.92 -2.73 -5.10
CA ARG A 55 8.15 -2.36 -5.80
C ARG A 55 8.96 -1.32 -5.03
N PHE A 56 8.31 -0.33 -4.42
CA PHE A 56 8.97 0.69 -3.60
C PHE A 56 9.61 0.08 -2.34
N ARG A 57 8.91 -0.83 -1.64
CA ARG A 57 9.45 -1.57 -0.48
C ARG A 57 10.60 -2.50 -0.88
N ALA A 58 10.45 -3.26 -1.96
CA ALA A 58 11.53 -4.12 -2.47
C ALA A 58 12.77 -3.30 -2.91
N GLY A 59 12.58 -2.06 -3.33
CA GLY A 59 13.64 -1.11 -3.69
C GLY A 59 14.63 -0.80 -2.56
N LEU A 60 14.21 -0.97 -1.29
CA LEU A 60 15.08 -0.84 -0.11
C LEU A 60 16.31 -1.76 -0.18
N LEU A 61 16.18 -2.94 -0.80
CA LEU A 61 17.25 -3.94 -0.90
C LEU A 61 17.90 -3.97 -2.29
N LYS A 62 17.14 -3.65 -3.33
CA LYS A 62 17.56 -3.80 -4.74
C LYS A 62 17.97 -2.49 -5.40
N GLY A 63 17.78 -1.35 -4.71
CA GLY A 63 17.75 -0.02 -5.31
C GLY A 63 16.36 0.32 -5.85
N ASN A 64 15.95 1.58 -5.75
CA ASN A 64 14.62 2.01 -6.17
C ASN A 64 14.46 1.91 -7.69
N ALA A 65 13.30 1.42 -8.14
CA ALA A 65 12.90 1.55 -9.54
C ALA A 65 12.88 3.04 -9.90
N SER A 66 13.55 3.42 -11.00
CA SER A 66 13.81 4.83 -11.33
C SER A 66 12.54 5.67 -11.55
N ASP A 67 11.40 5.03 -11.76
CA ASP A 67 10.09 5.63 -11.94
C ASP A 67 9.36 5.95 -10.61
N LEU A 68 9.69 5.26 -9.52
CA LEU A 68 9.04 5.45 -8.22
C LEU A 68 9.87 6.39 -7.34
N ARG A 69 9.42 7.64 -7.23
CA ARG A 69 10.06 8.68 -6.43
C ARG A 69 9.52 8.71 -5.02
N GLY A 70 10.39 8.95 -4.05
CA GLY A 70 9.99 8.95 -2.65
C GLY A 70 11.16 8.98 -1.68
N GLN A 71 10.83 8.84 -0.41
CA GLN A 71 11.78 8.75 0.68
C GLN A 71 11.34 7.71 1.72
N VAL A 72 12.33 7.23 2.46
CA VAL A 72 12.14 6.27 3.54
C VAL A 72 12.55 6.99 4.82
N VAL A 73 11.65 7.06 5.78
CA VAL A 73 11.85 7.70 7.06
C VAL A 73 11.56 6.71 8.17
N VAL A 74 12.23 6.89 9.31
CA VAL A 74 11.98 6.10 10.51
C VAL A 74 11.77 7.06 11.68
N THR A 75 10.95 6.69 12.64
CA THR A 75 10.77 7.50 13.85
C THR A 75 12.06 7.54 14.66
N SER A 76 12.23 8.59 15.47
CA SER A 76 13.40 8.73 16.34
C SER A 76 13.54 7.55 17.31
N ALA A 77 12.43 6.99 17.78
CA ALA A 77 12.40 5.82 18.62
C ALA A 77 12.95 4.58 17.89
N VAL A 78 12.49 4.30 16.66
CA VAL A 78 13.02 3.19 15.85
C VAL A 78 14.51 3.40 15.53
N ASN A 79 14.91 4.63 15.20
CA ASN A 79 16.33 4.96 14.97
C ASN A 79 17.20 4.74 16.22
N GLY A 80 16.65 5.02 17.42
CA GLY A 80 17.31 4.82 18.71
C GLY A 80 17.64 3.36 19.05
N MET A 81 17.03 2.39 18.36
CA MET A 81 17.33 0.95 18.53
C MET A 81 18.69 0.54 17.96
N GLY A 82 19.34 1.41 17.20
CA GLY A 82 20.67 1.17 16.63
C GLY A 82 20.65 0.54 15.23
N ARG A 83 21.83 0.50 14.62
CA ARG A 83 22.02 0.21 13.19
C ARG A 83 21.55 -1.19 12.79
N ASP A 84 21.87 -2.21 13.58
CA ASP A 84 21.54 -3.60 13.23
C ASP A 84 20.04 -3.86 13.29
N PHE A 85 19.35 -3.24 14.26
CA PHE A 85 17.91 -3.27 14.33
C PHE A 85 17.28 -2.56 13.12
N LEU A 86 17.77 -1.38 12.77
CA LEU A 86 17.30 -0.63 11.62
C LEU A 86 17.47 -1.42 10.31
N THR A 87 18.63 -2.05 10.10
CA THR A 87 18.86 -2.92 8.94
C THR A 87 17.86 -4.09 8.91
N SER A 88 17.63 -4.72 10.05
CA SER A 88 16.66 -5.81 10.16
C SER A 88 15.23 -5.35 9.88
N ALA A 89 14.85 -4.14 10.34
CA ALA A 89 13.56 -3.54 10.06
C ALA A 89 13.36 -3.23 8.57
N LEU A 90 14.36 -2.63 7.92
CA LEU A 90 14.31 -2.35 6.48
C LEU A 90 14.18 -3.65 5.67
N MET A 91 14.91 -4.71 6.03
CA MET A 91 14.80 -6.02 5.37
C MET A 91 13.42 -6.65 5.57
N ALA A 92 12.87 -6.59 6.78
CA ALA A 92 11.55 -7.12 7.09
C ALA A 92 10.46 -6.39 6.27
N VAL A 93 10.48 -5.05 6.25
CA VAL A 93 9.52 -4.25 5.48
C VAL A 93 9.65 -4.49 3.98
N ALA A 94 10.88 -4.63 3.47
CA ALA A 94 11.13 -4.90 2.06
C ALA A 94 10.61 -6.27 1.58
N GLY A 95 10.57 -7.26 2.48
CA GLY A 95 10.12 -8.63 2.19
C GLY A 95 8.69 -8.93 2.64
N ASP A 96 8.01 -7.97 3.29
CA ASP A 96 6.68 -8.21 3.83
C ASP A 96 5.66 -8.45 2.70
N SER A 97 4.89 -9.51 2.85
CA SER A 97 3.85 -9.97 1.93
C SER A 97 2.59 -10.41 2.69
N THR A 98 2.49 -10.07 3.97
CA THR A 98 1.38 -10.48 4.84
C THR A 98 0.33 -9.38 4.88
N PHE A 99 -0.60 -9.43 3.94
CA PHE A 99 -1.74 -8.52 3.86
C PHE A 99 -3.01 -9.23 4.33
N THR A 100 -3.62 -8.67 5.37
CA THR A 100 -4.85 -9.16 6.00
C THR A 100 -5.91 -8.07 5.95
N PRO A 101 -7.20 -8.41 6.13
CA PRO A 101 -8.26 -7.40 6.17
C PRO A 101 -8.05 -6.32 7.23
N ASP A 102 -7.31 -6.62 8.31
CA ASP A 102 -7.03 -5.68 9.39
C ASP A 102 -5.97 -4.62 9.03
N ASN A 103 -4.98 -4.97 8.20
CA ASN A 103 -3.87 -4.08 7.85
C ASN A 103 -3.97 -3.51 6.42
N ASP A 104 -4.77 -4.13 5.55
CA ASP A 104 -4.91 -3.77 4.14
C ASP A 104 -6.37 -3.92 3.67
N PRO A 105 -7.30 -3.11 4.23
CA PRO A 105 -8.73 -3.21 3.90
C PRO A 105 -9.07 -2.82 2.46
N TYR A 106 -8.17 -2.14 1.75
CA TYR A 106 -8.40 -1.67 0.37
C TYR A 106 -7.58 -2.42 -0.68
N GLY A 107 -6.64 -3.28 -0.27
CA GLY A 107 -5.77 -4.01 -1.20
C GLY A 107 -4.74 -3.12 -1.89
N ASP A 108 -4.33 -2.00 -1.27
CA ASP A 108 -3.38 -1.04 -1.83
C ASP A 108 -1.96 -1.24 -1.28
N HIS A 109 -1.80 -2.16 -0.32
CA HIS A 109 -0.54 -2.49 0.35
C HIS A 109 0.12 -1.23 0.94
N GLY A 110 -0.68 -0.27 1.41
CA GLY A 110 -0.23 1.00 1.97
C GLY A 110 0.18 0.92 3.45
N PHE A 111 -0.14 -0.17 4.15
CA PHE A 111 0.15 -0.35 5.57
C PHE A 111 0.44 -1.81 5.89
N GLY A 112 1.29 -2.05 6.88
CA GLY A 112 1.59 -3.40 7.35
C GLY A 112 2.29 -3.44 8.70
N THR A 113 2.51 -4.66 9.18
CA THR A 113 3.16 -4.92 10.47
C THR A 113 4.18 -6.02 10.32
N VAL A 114 5.37 -5.79 10.88
CA VAL A 114 6.46 -6.77 10.91
C VAL A 114 6.95 -6.96 12.33
N THR A 115 7.58 -8.11 12.61
CA THR A 115 8.24 -8.35 13.88
C THR A 115 9.71 -8.60 13.67
N VAL A 116 10.54 -7.82 14.35
CA VAL A 116 12.01 -7.86 14.28
C VAL A 116 12.54 -8.09 15.68
N LEU A 117 13.29 -9.17 15.91
CA LEU A 117 13.87 -9.49 17.22
C LEU A 117 12.84 -9.38 18.37
N THR A 118 11.62 -9.92 18.16
CA THR A 118 10.45 -9.87 19.08
C THR A 118 9.76 -8.51 19.24
N VAL A 119 10.25 -7.48 18.55
CA VAL A 119 9.68 -6.13 18.54
C VAL A 119 8.74 -5.96 17.36
N ARG A 120 7.50 -5.60 17.63
CA ARG A 120 6.50 -5.28 16.60
C ARG A 120 6.70 -3.86 16.08
N LEU A 121 6.71 -3.70 14.77
CA LEU A 121 6.75 -2.42 14.08
C LEU A 121 5.55 -2.28 13.15
N PHE A 122 5.15 -1.04 12.90
CA PHE A 122 4.29 -0.66 11.80
C PHE A 122 5.12 -0.05 10.69
N TRP A 123 4.65 -0.24 9.47
CA TRP A 123 5.11 0.54 8.34
C TRP A 123 3.90 1.06 7.56
N LYS A 124 4.05 2.25 6.97
CA LYS A 124 3.01 2.87 6.13
C LYS A 124 3.67 3.55 4.93
N ILE A 125 3.00 3.54 3.78
CA ILE A 125 3.33 4.34 2.61
C ILE A 125 2.25 5.39 2.40
N ASP A 126 2.62 6.65 2.57
CA ASP A 126 1.78 7.77 2.21
C ASP A 126 2.09 8.24 0.77
N LEU A 127 1.02 8.52 0.02
CA LEU A 127 1.08 8.94 -1.39
C LEU A 127 0.83 10.45 -1.51
N TYR A 128 1.92 11.20 -1.58
CA TYR A 128 1.90 12.66 -1.65
C TYR A 128 1.99 13.19 -3.08
N ASP A 129 1.62 14.44 -3.25
CA ASP A 129 1.97 15.26 -4.41
C ASP A 129 3.50 15.45 -4.55
N GLU A 130 3.91 16.11 -5.62
CA GLU A 130 5.33 16.32 -5.93
C GLU A 130 6.09 17.16 -4.88
N GLN A 131 5.37 17.96 -4.09
CA GLN A 131 5.93 18.89 -3.11
C GLN A 131 5.91 18.31 -1.68
N LEU A 132 5.34 17.12 -1.48
CA LEU A 132 5.15 16.48 -0.17
C LEU A 132 4.26 17.31 0.78
N VAL A 133 3.27 18.03 0.24
CA VAL A 133 2.38 18.89 1.04
C VAL A 133 1.01 18.26 1.21
N TYR A 134 0.42 17.75 0.12
CA TYR A 134 -0.91 17.14 0.12
C TYR A 134 -0.87 15.73 -0.45
N GLY A 135 -1.99 15.01 -0.34
CA GLY A 135 -2.18 13.75 -1.05
C GLY A 135 -2.09 13.94 -2.56
N SER A 136 -1.51 12.97 -3.27
CA SER A 136 -1.42 13.02 -4.72
C SER A 136 -2.81 13.09 -5.36
N PRO A 137 -3.03 13.95 -6.37
CA PRO A 137 -4.30 13.98 -7.10
C PRO A 137 -4.48 12.76 -8.02
N ALA A 138 -3.43 11.98 -8.26
CA ALA A 138 -3.46 10.75 -9.05
C ALA A 138 -2.51 9.71 -8.43
N PRO A 139 -2.89 9.06 -7.32
CA PRO A 139 -1.98 8.24 -6.51
C PRO A 139 -1.34 7.06 -7.27
N ALA A 140 -2.04 6.52 -8.27
CA ALA A 140 -1.51 5.46 -9.13
C ALA A 140 -0.62 5.95 -10.29
N ASN A 141 -0.38 7.26 -10.43
CA ASN A 141 0.52 7.87 -11.41
C ASN A 141 1.88 8.23 -10.76
N PRO A 142 2.96 7.46 -11.04
CA PRO A 142 4.28 7.72 -10.46
C PRO A 142 4.90 9.07 -10.83
N ALA A 143 4.50 9.68 -11.95
CA ALA A 143 5.09 10.96 -12.39
C ALA A 143 4.77 12.10 -11.40
N VAL A 144 3.53 12.12 -10.89
CA VAL A 144 3.01 13.18 -10.00
C VAL A 144 2.90 12.76 -8.55
N THR A 145 3.24 11.51 -8.23
CA THR A 145 3.16 10.95 -6.87
C THR A 145 4.54 10.78 -6.26
N ARG A 146 4.66 11.07 -4.97
CA ARG A 146 5.83 10.79 -4.14
C ARG A 146 5.43 9.87 -3.00
N ARG A 147 6.20 8.81 -2.81
CA ARG A 147 5.97 7.81 -1.76
C ARG A 147 6.79 8.13 -0.52
N VAL A 148 6.16 8.19 0.63
CA VAL A 148 6.87 8.29 1.92
C VAL A 148 6.63 7.00 2.69
N LEU A 149 7.64 6.15 2.76
CA LEU A 149 7.60 4.97 3.62
C LEU A 149 8.06 5.37 5.02
N THR A 150 7.19 5.22 6.01
CA THR A 150 7.51 5.44 7.42
C THR A 150 7.56 4.11 8.15
N ILE A 151 8.64 3.84 8.89
CA ILE A 151 8.75 2.71 9.82
C ILE A 151 8.73 3.25 11.25
N MET A 152 7.83 2.71 12.07
CA MET A 152 7.50 3.27 13.38
C MET A 152 7.06 2.19 14.37
N PHE A 153 7.08 2.51 15.67
CA PHE A 153 6.44 1.65 16.66
C PHE A 153 4.91 1.81 16.61
N PRO A 154 4.14 0.80 17.06
CA PRO A 154 2.69 0.95 17.21
C PRO A 154 2.27 2.11 18.10
N SER A 155 3.09 2.52 19.07
CA SER A 155 2.84 3.68 19.94
C SER A 155 3.08 5.04 19.28
N ASP A 156 3.74 5.05 18.12
CA ASP A 156 4.02 6.25 17.33
C ASP A 156 2.90 6.54 16.30
N TYR A 157 1.92 5.65 16.19
CA TYR A 157 0.78 5.70 15.27
C TYR A 157 -0.51 6.04 16.02
#